data_AF-A0A7S1NUD5-F1
#
_entry.id   AF-A0A7S1NUD5-F1
#
_cell.length_a   1.000
_cell.length_b   1.000
_cell.length_c   1.000
_cell.angle_alpha   90.00
_cell.angle_beta   90.00
_cell.angle_gamma   90.00
#
_symmetry.space_group_name_H-M   'P 1'
#
loop_
_entity.id
_entity.type
_entity.pdbx_description
1 polymer ?
#
loop_
_entity_poly.entity_id
_entity_poly.type
_entity_poly.pdbx_seq_one_letter_code
_entity_poly.pdbx_strand_id
1 'polypeptide(L)'
;MDCPICFDPIKDVLVELDACRHKYCDECISEWSRDSTLCPTCRTRFTQLKRHTVARDGVTLTHLRTEVLPERDLRICEEIGSDDYASDAEEDDPCRVCGSCRDPGQTILCDDCDA
;
A
#
# COMPACT_ATOMS: atom_id res chain seq x y z
N MET A 1 12.27 21.14 2.76
CA MET A 1 11.46 19.93 2.95
C MET A 1 11.47 19.21 1.62
N ASP A 2 11.89 17.95 1.64
CA ASP A 2 12.12 17.17 0.43
C ASP A 2 10.93 16.26 0.13
N CYS A 3 10.68 16.04 -1.15
CA CYS A 3 9.59 15.17 -1.62
C CYS A 3 10.01 13.70 -1.50
N PRO A 4 9.26 12.84 -0.82
CA PRO A 4 9.62 11.42 -0.67
C PRO A 4 9.42 10.58 -1.95
N ILE A 5 8.86 11.16 -3.02
CA ILE A 5 8.69 10.48 -4.32
C ILE A 5 9.90 10.73 -5.23
N CYS A 6 10.27 12.00 -5.43
CA CYS A 6 11.39 12.39 -6.32
C CYS A 6 12.71 12.68 -5.57
N PHE A 7 12.69 12.75 -4.23
CA PHE A 7 13.84 13.09 -3.38
C PHE A 7 14.42 14.49 -3.59
N ASP A 8 13.74 15.36 -4.34
CA ASP A 8 14.09 16.76 -4.54
C ASP A 8 13.37 17.69 -3.56
N PRO A 9 13.91 18.90 -3.30
CA PRO A 9 13.21 19.91 -2.50
C PRO A 9 11.92 20.35 -3.20
N ILE A 10 10.83 20.41 -2.45
CA ILE A 10 9.53 20.87 -2.97
C ILE A 10 9.63 22.36 -3.31
N LYS A 11 9.42 22.71 -4.58
CA LYS A 11 9.48 24.08 -5.10
C LYS A 11 8.10 24.55 -5.53
N ASP A 12 7.80 25.81 -5.26
CA ASP A 12 6.60 26.56 -5.67
C ASP A 12 5.26 26.05 -5.09
N VAL A 13 4.89 24.80 -5.32
CA VAL A 13 3.61 24.21 -4.90
C VAL A 13 3.85 22.98 -4.05
N LEU A 14 3.35 23.04 -2.82
CA LEU A 14 3.33 21.92 -1.89
C LEU A 14 1.92 21.33 -1.85
N VAL A 15 1.82 20.00 -1.93
CA VAL A 15 0.52 19.32 -1.87
C VAL A 15 0.45 18.44 -0.64
N GLU A 16 -0.60 18.64 0.15
CA GLU A 16 -0.89 17.90 1.37
C GLU A 16 -2.11 16.98 1.17
N LEU A 17 -2.00 15.73 1.65
CA LEU A 17 -3.13 14.78 1.63
C LEU A 17 -4.10 15.03 2.78
N ASP A 18 -5.41 14.92 2.54
CA ASP A 18 -6.43 15.20 3.56
C ASP A 18 -6.40 14.24 4.75
N ALA A 19 -6.17 12.95 4.50
CA ALA A 19 -6.27 11.90 5.52
C ALA A 19 -5.03 11.80 6.43
N CYS A 20 -3.82 11.88 5.86
CA CYS A 20 -2.58 11.63 6.59
C CYS A 20 -1.63 12.84 6.67
N ARG A 21 -1.97 13.97 6.02
CA ARG A 21 -1.18 15.22 5.99
C ARG A 21 0.26 15.06 5.50
N HIS A 22 0.57 13.99 4.78
CA HIS A 22 1.86 13.85 4.09
C HIS A 22 1.94 14.83 2.93
N LYS A 23 3.17 15.30 2.65
CA LYS A 23 3.45 16.42 1.74
C LYS A 23 4.35 15.98 0.60
N TYR A 24 4.02 16.43 -0.60
CA TYR A 24 4.70 16.06 -1.84
C TYR A 24 4.78 17.26 -2.79
N CYS A 25 5.60 17.14 -3.84
CA CYS A 25 5.52 18.02 -5.00
C CYS A 25 4.18 17.84 -5.71
N ASP A 26 3.69 18.92 -6.32
CA ASP A 26 2.45 18.92 -7.10
C ASP A 26 2.46 17.90 -8.24
N GLU A 27 3.51 17.93 -9.07
CA GLU A 27 3.70 16.99 -10.17
C GLU A 27 3.66 15.53 -9.69
N CYS A 28 4.45 15.19 -8.67
CA CYS A 28 4.61 13.81 -8.21
C CYS A 28 3.30 13.21 -7.68
N ILE A 29 2.58 13.95 -6.82
CA ILE A 29 1.35 13.41 -6.24
C ILE A 29 0.17 13.49 -7.22
N SER A 30 0.16 14.48 -8.11
CA SER A 30 -0.85 14.57 -9.16
C SER A 30 -0.74 13.37 -10.11
N GLU A 31 0.47 12.99 -10.52
CA GLU A 31 0.70 11.78 -11.32
C GLU A 31 0.27 10.52 -10.56
N TRP A 32 0.71 10.37 -9.31
CA TRP A 32 0.34 9.22 -8.47
C TRP A 32 -1.18 9.07 -8.30
N SER A 33 -1.89 10.17 -8.07
CA SER A 33 -3.34 10.19 -7.83
C SER A 33 -4.19 9.76 -9.04
N ARG A 34 -3.60 9.67 -10.24
CA ARG A 34 -4.28 9.16 -11.45
C ARG A 34 -4.53 7.66 -11.37
N ASP A 35 -3.63 6.96 -10.68
CA ASP A 35 -3.59 5.50 -10.61
C ASP A 35 -3.90 4.96 -9.21
N SER A 36 -3.59 5.71 -8.14
CA SER A 36 -3.82 5.26 -6.77
C SER A 36 -4.32 6.37 -5.84
N THR A 37 -5.34 6.05 -5.04
CA THR A 37 -5.83 6.89 -3.94
C THR A 37 -5.17 6.60 -2.60
N LEU A 38 -4.07 5.83 -2.59
CA LEU A 38 -3.32 5.47 -1.38
C LEU A 38 -2.10 6.36 -1.21
N CYS A 39 -1.87 6.85 -0.01
CA CYS A 39 -0.68 7.65 0.29
C CYS A 39 0.61 6.85 -0.03
N PRO A 40 1.56 7.41 -0.81
CA PRO A 40 2.83 6.74 -1.13
C PRO A 40 3.67 6.37 0.11
N THR A 41 3.51 7.12 1.20
CA THR A 41 4.33 6.98 2.41
C THR A 41 3.73 6.03 3.43
N CYS A 42 2.44 6.14 3.72
CA CYS A 42 1.78 5.36 4.78
C CYS A 42 0.62 4.49 4.30
N ARG A 43 0.32 4.50 3.00
CA ARG A 43 -0.76 3.74 2.35
C ARG A 43 -2.16 4.05 2.88
N THR A 44 -2.34 5.17 3.60
CA THR A 44 -3.67 5.65 4.00
C THR A 44 -4.43 6.14 2.77
N ARG A 45 -5.70 5.72 2.62
CA ARG A 45 -6.60 6.25 1.58
C ARG A 45 -6.81 7.75 1.78
N PHE A 46 -6.67 8.52 0.71
CA PHE A 46 -6.95 9.95 0.68
C PHE A 46 -7.98 10.24 -0.40
N THR A 47 -8.79 11.28 -0.18
CA THR A 47 -9.89 11.64 -1.10
C THR A 47 -9.66 13.00 -1.76
N GLN A 48 -8.78 13.81 -1.16
CA GLN A 48 -8.59 15.20 -1.53
C GLN A 48 -7.11 15.59 -1.49
N LEU A 49 -6.68 16.30 -2.53
CA LEU A 49 -5.37 16.94 -2.60
C LEU A 49 -5.49 18.42 -2.23
N LYS A 50 -4.71 18.88 -1.24
CA LYS A 50 -4.66 20.28 -0.81
C LYS A 50 -3.40 20.95 -1.33
N ARG A 51 -3.52 21.84 -2.33
CA ARG A 51 -2.37 22.57 -2.89
C ARG A 51 -2.11 23.88 -2.16
N HIS A 52 -0.86 24.14 -1.84
CA HIS A 52 -0.38 25.34 -1.17
C HIS A 52 0.71 26.00 -2.03
N THR A 53 0.49 27.22 -2.50
CA THR A 53 1.51 28.02 -3.19
C THR A 53 2.42 28.71 -2.18
N VAL A 54 3.74 28.57 -2.33
CA VAL A 54 4.74 29.19 -1.48
C VAL A 54 5.22 30.48 -2.17
N ALA A 55 4.76 31.65 -1.72
CA ALA A 55 5.27 32.92 -2.26
C ALA A 55 6.68 33.21 -1.69
N ARG A 56 7.52 33.84 -2.52
CA ARG A 56 8.94 34.13 -2.19
C ARG A 56 9.15 35.12 -1.04
N ASP A 57 8.14 35.89 -0.66
CA ASP A 57 8.26 37.00 0.31
C ASP A 57 7.74 36.67 1.73
N GLY A 58 7.73 35.40 2.12
CA GLY A 58 7.35 34.99 3.48
C GLY A 58 5.86 35.07 3.80
N VAL A 59 5.04 35.55 2.86
CA VAL A 59 3.57 35.44 2.91
C VAL A 59 3.17 34.18 2.17
N THR A 60 2.81 33.12 2.89
CA THR A 60 2.20 31.94 2.27
C THR A 60 0.86 32.35 1.66
N LEU A 61 0.81 32.58 0.35
CA LEU A 61 -0.45 32.75 -0.35
C LEU A 61 -1.12 31.38 -0.38
N THR A 62 -2.03 31.15 0.57
CA THR A 62 -2.79 29.91 0.72
C THR A 62 -3.91 29.86 -0.31
N HIS A 63 -3.60 29.84 -1.61
CA HIS A 63 -4.63 29.51 -2.59
C HIS A 63 -4.87 28.00 -2.53
N LEU A 64 -5.68 27.59 -1.54
CA LEU A 64 -6.04 26.20 -1.31
C LEU A 64 -6.96 25.74 -2.42
N ARG A 65 -6.38 25.09 -3.44
CA ARG A 65 -7.17 24.34 -4.41
C ARG A 65 -7.29 22.91 -3.92
N THR A 66 -8.53 22.51 -3.63
CA THR A 66 -8.89 21.13 -3.32
C THR A 66 -9.37 20.44 -4.59
N GLU A 67 -8.75 19.31 -4.92
CA GLU A 67 -9.27 18.42 -5.97
C GLU A 67 -9.83 17.17 -5.32
N VAL A 68 -11.13 16.93 -5.54
CA VAL A 68 -11.84 15.73 -5.11
C VAL A 68 -11.52 14.64 -6.14
N LEU A 69 -10.87 13.57 -5.71
CA LEU A 69 -10.62 12.42 -6.57
C LEU A 69 -11.93 11.64 -6.73
N PRO A 70 -12.25 11.17 -7.96
CA PRO A 70 -13.39 10.29 -8.14
C PRO A 70 -13.20 9.02 -7.30
N GLU A 71 -14.30 8.40 -6.86
CA GLU A 71 -14.31 7.12 -6.15
C GLU A 71 -13.83 5.98 -7.09
N ARG A 72 -12.55 5.96 -7.43
CA ARG A 72 -11.98 5.07 -8.46
C ARG A 72 -11.26 3.85 -7.87
N ASP A 73 -11.72 3.37 -6.72
CA ASP A 73 -10.95 2.42 -5.94
C ASP A 73 -11.84 1.39 -5.23
N LEU A 74 -12.58 0.61 -6.04
CA LEU A 74 -13.09 -0.69 -5.63
C LEU A 74 -13.06 -1.69 -6.80
N ARG A 75 -11.86 -1.93 -7.36
CA ARG A 75 -11.51 -3.32 -7.69
C ARG A 75 -10.82 -3.88 -6.45
N ILE A 76 -11.61 -4.07 -5.40
CA ILE A 76 -11.34 -5.21 -4.53
C ILE A 76 -11.42 -6.41 -5.47
N CYS A 77 -10.39 -7.23 -5.50
CA CYS A 77 -10.51 -8.56 -6.05
C CYS A 77 -11.62 -9.23 -5.23
N GLU A 78 -12.88 -9.16 -5.67
CA GLU A 78 -13.97 -10.05 -5.24
C GLU A 78 -13.67 -11.48 -5.69
N GLU A 79 -12.48 -11.96 -5.35
CA GLU A 79 -12.00 -13.31 -5.58
C GLU A 79 -11.09 -13.78 -4.43
N ILE A 80 -11.23 -13.16 -3.25
CA ILE A 80 -10.81 -13.78 -1.98
C ILE A 80 -12.06 -13.90 -1.12
N GLY A 81 -12.89 -14.87 -1.50
CA GLY A 81 -14.19 -15.17 -0.91
C GLY A 81 -14.80 -16.43 -1.51
N SER A 82 -13.99 -17.45 -1.79
CA SER A 82 -14.44 -18.84 -1.86
C SER A 82 -13.97 -19.54 -0.58
N ASP A 83 -14.52 -19.10 0.55
CA ASP A 83 -14.64 -19.95 1.73
C ASP A 83 -15.82 -20.92 1.47
N ASP A 84 -15.61 -21.91 0.60
CA ASP A 84 -16.41 -23.14 0.62
C ASP A 84 -15.75 -24.16 1.56
N TYR A 85 -15.96 -23.93 2.85
CA TYR A 85 -15.80 -24.97 3.86
C TYR A 85 -16.91 -26.01 3.68
N ALA A 86 -16.63 -27.09 2.93
CA ALA A 86 -16.99 -28.47 3.26
C ALA A 86 -16.74 -29.45 2.09
N SER A 87 -15.52 -29.98 2.00
CA SER A 87 -15.32 -31.37 1.58
C SER A 87 -14.21 -32.01 2.41
N ASP A 88 -14.66 -32.71 3.44
CA ASP A 88 -14.00 -33.79 4.16
C ASP A 88 -13.19 -34.72 3.22
N ALA A 89 -11.86 -34.72 3.37
CA ALA A 89 -10.98 -35.86 3.07
C ALA A 89 -9.58 -35.56 3.63
N GLU A 90 -9.19 -36.37 4.59
CA GLU A 90 -7.98 -36.30 5.36
C GLU A 90 -6.87 -37.08 4.63
N GLU A 91 -5.85 -36.41 4.12
CA GLU A 91 -4.61 -37.06 3.67
C GLU A 91 -3.40 -36.22 4.08
N ASP A 92 -2.80 -36.66 5.18
CA ASP A 92 -1.51 -36.28 5.76
C ASP A 92 -0.43 -36.28 4.66
N ASP A 93 0.06 -35.11 4.21
CA ASP A 93 1.08 -35.01 3.13
C ASP A 93 2.38 -35.68 3.60
N PRO A 94 2.69 -36.91 3.15
CA PRO A 94 3.84 -37.63 3.66
C PRO A 94 5.10 -37.13 2.95
N CYS A 95 6.22 -37.08 3.68
CA CYS A 95 7.51 -36.66 3.12
C CYS A 95 7.82 -37.40 1.81
N ARG A 96 7.97 -36.67 0.70
CA ARG A 96 8.19 -37.26 -0.64
C ARG A 96 9.51 -38.00 -0.83
N VAL A 97 10.38 -37.96 0.18
CA VAL A 97 11.67 -38.65 0.17
C VAL A 97 11.56 -40.05 0.79
N CYS A 98 10.82 -40.22 1.89
CA CYS A 98 10.75 -41.49 2.63
C CYS A 98 9.33 -42.08 2.77
N GLY A 99 8.28 -41.32 2.45
CA GLY A 99 6.90 -41.79 2.35
C GLY A 99 6.25 -42.24 3.66
N SER A 100 6.78 -41.84 4.83
CA SER A 100 6.16 -42.12 6.13
C SER A 100 5.88 -40.84 6.90
N CYS A 101 4.69 -40.74 7.50
CA CYS A 101 4.28 -39.60 8.32
C CYS A 101 5.10 -39.55 9.62
N ARG A 102 5.72 -38.40 9.88
CA ARG A 102 6.34 -38.13 11.18
C ARG A 102 5.48 -37.05 11.84
N ASP A 103 4.70 -37.53 12.80
CA ASP A 103 3.81 -36.84 13.74
C ASP A 103 3.67 -35.31 13.61
N PRO A 104 2.46 -34.77 13.41
CA PRO A 104 2.22 -33.34 13.20
C PRO A 104 2.39 -32.47 14.47
N GLY A 105 2.81 -33.06 15.60
CA GLY A 105 2.98 -32.36 16.87
C GLY A 105 4.31 -31.64 17.09
N GLN A 106 5.28 -31.70 16.18
CA GLN A 106 6.58 -31.05 16.39
C GLN A 106 7.11 -30.34 15.13
N THR A 107 7.25 -29.03 15.23
CA THR A 107 7.78 -28.12 14.21
C THR A 107 9.16 -28.56 13.70
N ILE A 108 9.15 -29.16 12.51
CA ILE A 108 10.14 -29.13 11.43
C ILE A 108 11.57 -29.57 11.79
N LEU A 109 11.90 -30.84 11.52
CA LEU A 109 13.01 -31.32 10.67
C LEU A 109 13.07 -32.86 10.77
N CYS A 110 12.84 -33.57 9.66
CA CYS A 110 13.17 -35.00 9.57
C CYS A 110 14.68 -35.13 9.43
N ASP A 111 15.37 -35.30 10.55
CA ASP A 111 16.85 -35.39 10.65
C ASP A 111 17.44 -36.64 9.96
N ASP A 112 16.61 -37.56 9.46
CA ASP A 112 17.03 -38.83 8.86
C ASP A 112 17.17 -38.80 7.32
N CYS A 113 17.04 -37.63 6.68
CA CYS A 113 17.28 -37.46 5.24
C CYS A 113 18.61 -36.77 4.91
N ASP A 114 19.56 -36.72 5.86
CA ASP A 114 20.92 -36.18 5.65
C ASP A 114 21.95 -37.33 5.56
N ALA A 115 21.87 -38.13 4.49
CA ALA A 115 22.87 -39.14 4.13
C ALA A 115 23.33 -38.99 2.68
#